data_AF-A0A8S9Z1Q6-F1
#
_entry.id   AF-A0A8S9Z1Q6-F1
#
_cell.length_a   1.000
_cell.length_b   1.000
_cell.length_c   1.000
_cell.angle_alpha   90.00
_cell.angle_beta   90.00
_cell.angle_gamma   90.00
#
_symmetry.space_group_name_H-M   'P 1'
#
loop_
_entity.id
_entity.type
_entity.pdbx_description
1 polymer ?
#
loop_
_entity_poly.entity_id
_entity_poly.type
_entity_poly.pdbx_seq_one_letter_code
_entity_poly.pdbx_strand_id
1 'polypeptide(L)'
;MNSKEKLTPECYTVSVYGDYFEQGENVQTYSVSSKETAKQLIQKVLRRNHLDLKDPNLFYLTFKIDPVNVLASYESNLGNRPNGHLNRSGKKYNVGTLYSDAILSRTLNLSKDNKLTLEMQEGGMLRIYDNCFSRPPSIRQLYISKTTCCMEAIKLVLTIVGSTESAENYCLVEEEPNDRGRILRPTDYPLLVTRSGSLNSVLILRRIEDALRNEKTRKKPWLTRSKTFACGSTTDKVSTIW
;
A
#
# COMPACT_ATOMS: atom_id res chain seq x y z
N MET A 1 30.56 30.01 -23.18
CA MET A 1 30.65 29.63 -21.75
C MET A 1 29.23 29.41 -21.25
N ASN A 2 28.76 28.16 -21.20
CA ASN A 2 27.45 27.83 -20.64
C ASN A 2 27.58 27.64 -19.13
N SER A 3 27.21 28.66 -18.37
CA SER A 3 26.99 28.59 -16.93
C SER A 3 25.83 27.63 -16.68
N LYS A 4 26.16 26.38 -16.31
CA LYS A 4 25.21 25.50 -15.62
C LYS A 4 24.91 26.16 -14.27
N GLU A 5 23.80 26.89 -14.20
CA GLU A 5 23.21 27.26 -12.91
C GLU A 5 22.95 25.96 -12.14
N LYS A 6 23.77 25.76 -11.11
CA LYS A 6 23.61 24.71 -10.13
C LYS A 6 22.41 25.14 -9.27
N LEU A 7 21.20 24.86 -9.73
CA LEU A 7 19.97 25.07 -8.95
C LEU A 7 20.16 24.35 -7.61
N THR A 8 20.35 25.12 -6.56
CA THR A 8 20.27 24.62 -5.19
C THR A 8 18.87 24.00 -5.03
N PRO A 9 18.75 22.79 -4.45
CA PRO A 9 17.44 22.23 -4.20
C PRO A 9 16.70 23.20 -3.26
N GLU A 10 15.64 23.83 -3.76
CA GLU A 10 14.80 24.69 -2.95
C GLU A 10 14.25 23.87 -1.79
N CYS A 11 14.71 24.18 -0.60
CA CYS A 11 14.35 23.53 0.64
C CYS A 11 13.42 24.47 1.42
N TYR A 12 12.19 24.02 1.63
CA TYR A 12 11.16 24.77 2.33
C TYR A 12 10.91 24.17 3.69
N THR A 13 10.33 24.96 4.59
CA THR A 13 10.02 24.53 5.95
C THR A 13 8.51 24.61 6.17
N VAL A 14 7.91 23.52 6.63
CA VAL A 14 6.46 23.44 6.89
C VAL A 14 6.19 22.99 8.33
N SER A 15 5.15 23.57 8.92
CA SER A 15 4.67 23.25 10.26
C SER A 15 3.51 22.26 10.16
N VAL A 16 3.67 21.08 10.75
CA VAL A 16 2.63 20.06 10.83
C VAL A 16 2.14 19.97 12.27
N TYR A 17 0.84 20.08 12.45
CA TYR A 17 0.12 19.96 13.71
C TYR A 17 -0.52 18.58 13.78
N GLY A 18 -0.67 18.01 14.96
CA GLY A 18 -1.34 16.72 15.11
C GLY A 18 -1.35 16.22 16.54
N ASP A 19 -2.42 15.53 16.91
CA ASP A 19 -2.60 14.96 18.25
C ASP A 19 -1.81 13.66 18.45
N TYR A 20 -1.23 13.11 17.37
CA TYR A 20 -0.50 11.84 17.35
C TYR A 20 1.00 12.00 17.64
N PHE A 21 1.46 13.22 17.95
CA PHE A 21 2.87 13.46 18.21
C PHE A 21 3.25 13.01 19.62
N GLU A 22 4.44 12.43 19.72
CA GLU A 22 5.01 12.12 21.02
C GLU A 22 5.46 13.41 21.73
N GLN A 23 5.63 13.34 23.06
CA GLN A 23 6.22 14.40 23.89
C GLN A 23 5.34 15.64 24.15
N GLY A 24 4.05 15.61 23.81
CA GLY A 24 3.12 16.71 24.10
C GLY A 24 3.36 17.96 23.26
N GLU A 25 4.22 17.89 22.24
CA GLU A 25 4.30 18.90 21.20
C GLU A 25 3.12 18.73 20.23
N ASN A 26 2.28 19.75 20.08
CA ASN A 26 1.18 19.70 19.10
C ASN A 26 1.60 20.19 17.71
N VAL A 27 2.89 20.53 17.52
CA VAL A 27 3.44 21.05 16.26
C VAL A 27 4.88 20.60 16.07
N GLN A 28 5.20 20.12 14.87
CA GLN A 28 6.54 19.72 14.47
C GLN A 28 6.87 20.28 13.09
N THR A 29 8.13 20.70 12.92
CA THR A 29 8.60 21.35 11.71
C THR A 29 9.43 20.41 10.85
N TYR A 30 9.17 20.42 9.54
CA TYR A 30 9.80 19.53 8.56
C TYR A 30 10.36 20.29 7.37
N SER A 31 11.54 19.87 6.90
CA SER A 31 12.08 20.32 5.62
C SER A 31 11.46 19.52 4.48
N VAL A 32 11.00 20.23 3.44
CA VAL A 32 10.36 19.66 2.26
C VAL A 32 10.91 20.27 0.98
N SER A 33 11.06 19.46 -0.06
CA SER A 33 11.38 19.97 -1.40
C SER A 33 10.11 20.36 -2.19
N SER A 34 10.27 21.16 -3.24
CA SER A 34 9.16 21.53 -4.13
C SER A 34 8.50 20.33 -4.82
N LYS A 35 9.17 19.18 -4.94
CA LYS A 35 8.60 17.98 -5.60
C LYS A 35 8.02 16.97 -4.61
N GLU A 36 8.10 17.24 -3.30
CA GLU A 36 7.61 16.30 -2.31
C GLU A 36 6.09 16.16 -2.32
N THR A 37 5.63 14.93 -2.17
CA THR A 37 4.22 14.61 -2.00
C THR A 37 3.80 14.67 -0.54
N ALA A 38 2.49 14.82 -0.30
CA ALA A 38 1.92 14.72 1.03
C ALA A 38 2.29 13.38 1.70
N LYS A 39 2.27 12.26 0.96
CA LYS A 39 2.70 10.96 1.48
C LYS A 39 4.14 10.96 1.98
N GLN A 40 5.06 11.61 1.26
CA GLN A 40 6.46 11.68 1.67
C GLN A 40 6.64 12.50 2.95
N LEU A 41 5.92 13.62 3.08
CA LEU A 41 5.89 14.40 4.32
C LEU A 41 5.28 13.58 5.47
N ILE A 42 4.14 12.92 5.25
CA ILE A 42 3.52 12.03 6.24
C ILE A 42 4.49 10.93 6.68
N GLN A 43 5.22 10.31 5.77
CA GLN A 43 6.23 9.30 6.12
C GLN A 43 7.36 9.87 6.98
N LYS A 44 7.80 11.12 6.75
CA LYS A 44 8.75 11.81 7.65
C LYS A 44 8.15 12.02 9.04
N VAL A 45 6.88 12.44 9.10
CA VAL A 45 6.14 12.65 10.35
C VAL A 45 6.02 11.35 11.15
N LEU A 46 5.57 10.28 10.51
CA LEU A 46 5.42 8.97 11.16
C LEU A 46 6.76 8.43 11.66
N ARG A 47 7.83 8.52 10.86
CA ARG A 47 9.16 8.05 11.26
C ARG A 47 9.71 8.84 12.45
N ARG A 48 9.53 10.16 12.51
CA ARG A 48 9.99 11.00 13.62
C ARG A 48 9.29 10.68 14.94
N ASN A 49 8.04 10.20 14.87
CA ASN A 49 7.21 9.86 16.03
C ASN A 49 7.13 8.34 16.28
N HIS A 50 8.08 7.53 15.79
CA HIS A 50 8.10 6.07 16.00
C HIS A 50 6.82 5.33 15.55
N LEU A 51 6.13 5.87 14.53
CA LEU A 51 4.94 5.31 13.90
C LEU A 51 5.23 4.74 12.50
N ASP A 52 6.48 4.35 12.23
CA ASP A 52 6.92 3.83 10.92
C ASP A 52 6.26 2.52 10.50
N LEU A 53 5.69 1.78 11.46
CA LEU A 53 4.89 0.58 11.20
C LEU A 53 3.44 0.88 10.80
N LYS A 54 2.99 2.14 10.88
CA LYS A 54 1.66 2.55 10.46
C LYS A 54 1.62 2.75 8.94
N ASP A 55 0.47 2.45 8.35
CA ASP A 55 0.22 2.73 6.95
C ASP A 55 0.16 4.24 6.69
N PRO A 56 1.07 4.82 5.88
CA PRO A 56 1.05 6.25 5.59
C PRO A 56 -0.21 6.68 4.81
N ASN A 57 -0.85 5.78 4.06
CA ASN A 57 -2.10 6.11 3.38
C ASN A 57 -3.29 6.20 4.34
N LEU A 58 -3.16 5.85 5.62
CA LEU A 58 -4.20 6.14 6.62
C LEU A 58 -4.23 7.60 7.04
N PHE A 59 -3.23 8.38 6.65
CA PHE A 59 -3.14 9.77 7.04
C PHE A 59 -3.29 10.67 5.83
N TYR A 60 -3.79 11.87 6.09
CA TYR A 60 -3.87 12.95 5.13
C TYR A 60 -3.58 14.27 5.84
N LEU A 61 -3.25 15.30 5.07
CA LEU A 61 -3.01 16.62 5.63
C LEU A 61 -4.19 17.52 5.32
N THR A 62 -4.61 18.32 6.29
CA THR A 62 -5.53 19.42 6.07
C THR A 62 -4.81 20.74 6.26
N PHE A 63 -5.31 21.80 5.64
CA PHE A 63 -4.74 23.13 5.80
C PHE A 63 -5.83 24.18 5.72
N LYS A 64 -5.63 25.29 6.41
CA LYS A 64 -6.52 26.45 6.26
C LYS A 64 -6.26 27.10 4.92
N ILE A 65 -7.29 27.19 4.09
CA ILE A 65 -7.27 27.98 2.87
C ILE A 65 -7.33 29.43 3.30
N ASP A 66 -6.17 30.06 3.32
CA ASP A 66 -6.07 31.51 3.34
C ASP A 66 -6.00 31.95 1.87
N PRO A 67 -6.90 32.83 1.39
CA PRO A 67 -6.85 33.33 0.01
C PRO A 67 -5.50 33.95 -0.36
N VAL A 68 -4.70 34.36 0.63
CA VAL A 68 -3.34 34.87 0.40
C VAL A 68 -2.32 33.74 0.21
N ASN A 69 -2.54 32.54 0.75
CA ASN A 69 -1.54 31.45 0.80
C ASN A 69 -1.77 30.33 -0.22
N VAL A 70 -2.89 30.37 -0.93
CA VAL A 70 -3.24 29.41 -1.98
C VAL A 70 -2.81 29.95 -3.35
N LEU A 71 -2.23 29.11 -4.20
CA LEU A 71 -1.94 29.48 -5.59
C LEU A 71 -3.25 29.65 -6.37
N ALA A 72 -3.32 30.68 -7.23
CA ALA A 72 -4.48 30.96 -8.08
C ALA A 72 -4.95 29.75 -8.92
N SER A 73 -4.06 28.80 -9.20
CA SER A 73 -4.38 27.53 -9.90
C SER A 73 -5.20 26.53 -9.07
N TYR A 74 -5.23 26.64 -7.73
CA TYR A 74 -6.11 25.86 -6.87
C TYR A 74 -7.46 26.54 -6.68
N GLU A 75 -7.51 27.87 -6.69
CA GLU A 75 -8.77 28.64 -6.62
C GLU A 75 -9.73 28.31 -7.77
N SER A 76 -9.22 28.05 -8.97
CA SER A 76 -10.04 27.64 -10.12
C SER A 76 -10.72 26.27 -9.94
N ASN A 77 -10.24 25.42 -9.01
CA ASN A 77 -10.82 24.11 -8.69
C ASN A 77 -11.69 24.12 -7.41
N LEU A 78 -11.81 25.26 -6.72
CA LEU A 78 -12.59 25.43 -5.48
C LEU A 78 -14.08 25.73 -5.70
N GLY A 79 -14.50 25.99 -6.95
CA GLY A 79 -15.91 26.15 -7.29
C GLY A 79 -16.68 24.85 -7.08
N ASN A 80 -17.44 24.76 -5.98
CA ASN A 80 -18.41 23.71 -5.61
C ASN A 80 -17.99 22.61 -4.61
N ARG A 81 -17.21 22.91 -3.56
CA ARG A 81 -17.08 21.98 -2.40
C ARG A 81 -17.67 22.55 -1.10
N PRO A 82 -18.59 21.84 -0.39
CA PRO A 82 -19.33 22.37 0.76
C PRO A 82 -18.59 22.26 2.11
N ASN A 83 -17.32 21.87 2.16
CA ASN A 83 -16.67 21.47 3.42
C ASN A 83 -16.03 22.66 4.15
N GLY A 84 -16.87 23.53 4.71
CA GLY A 84 -16.46 24.44 5.78
C GLY A 84 -16.36 23.67 7.09
N HIS A 85 -15.16 23.50 7.64
CA HIS A 85 -14.98 22.88 8.95
C HIS A 85 -15.29 23.91 10.04
N LEU A 86 -16.21 23.60 10.95
CA LEU A 86 -16.55 24.45 12.09
C LEU A 86 -15.54 24.21 13.21
N ASN A 87 -14.75 25.22 13.58
CA ASN A 87 -13.88 25.10 14.74
C ASN A 87 -14.66 25.32 16.04
N ARG A 88 -14.08 24.99 17.19
CA ARG A 88 -14.69 25.08 18.55
C ARG A 88 -15.22 26.49 18.92
N SER A 89 -14.84 27.51 18.14
CA SER A 89 -15.24 28.92 18.26
C SER A 89 -16.33 29.36 17.24
N GLY A 90 -16.86 28.46 16.41
CA GLY A 90 -17.94 28.78 15.45
C GLY A 90 -17.52 29.53 14.18
N LYS A 91 -16.22 29.83 13.99
CA LYS A 91 -15.72 30.45 12.75
C LYS A 91 -15.58 29.40 11.63
N LYS A 92 -16.26 29.62 10.50
CA LYS A 92 -16.09 28.85 9.26
C LYS A 92 -14.84 29.32 8.53
N TYR A 93 -13.91 28.41 8.25
CA TYR A 93 -12.84 28.63 7.29
C TYR A 93 -12.89 27.53 6.24
N ASN A 94 -12.45 27.85 5.03
CA ASN A 94 -12.26 26.86 3.99
C ASN A 94 -11.06 26.00 4.38
N VAL A 95 -11.24 24.68 4.36
CA VAL A 95 -10.18 23.71 4.65
C VAL A 95 -9.87 22.96 3.37
N GLY A 96 -8.60 23.01 2.98
CA GLY A 96 -8.07 22.18 1.90
C GLY A 96 -7.60 20.85 2.46
N THR A 97 -7.63 19.81 1.61
CA THR A 97 -7.17 18.46 1.95
C THR A 97 -6.11 18.01 0.95
N LEU A 98 -5.03 17.44 1.45
CA LEU A 98 -3.91 16.87 0.69
C LEU A 98 -3.84 15.37 0.98
N TYR A 99 -4.27 14.58 0.01
CA TYR A 99 -4.12 13.12 0.03
C TYR A 99 -2.72 12.71 -0.43
N SER A 100 -2.37 11.44 -0.26
CA SER A 100 -1.05 10.85 -0.53
C SER A 100 -0.33 11.38 -1.78
N ASP A 101 -1.01 11.47 -2.92
CA ASP A 101 -0.41 11.81 -4.21
C ASP A 101 -0.31 13.32 -4.47
N ALA A 102 -0.84 14.16 -3.59
CA ALA A 102 -0.79 15.60 -3.73
C ALA A 102 0.66 16.10 -3.63
N ILE A 103 1.15 16.76 -4.67
CA ILE A 103 2.44 17.46 -4.63
C ILE A 103 2.24 18.78 -3.86
N LEU A 104 3.02 18.96 -2.79
CA LEU A 104 2.83 20.05 -1.85
C LEU A 104 2.89 21.43 -2.54
N SER A 105 3.90 21.67 -3.36
CA SER A 105 4.10 22.95 -4.08
C SER A 105 3.03 23.27 -5.13
N ARG A 106 2.26 22.28 -5.59
CA ARG A 106 1.15 22.52 -6.53
C ARG A 106 -0.08 23.10 -5.84
N THR A 107 -0.17 22.96 -4.52
CA THR A 107 -1.34 23.36 -3.73
C THR A 107 -1.02 24.47 -2.74
N LEU A 108 0.17 24.41 -2.12
CA LEU A 108 0.61 25.30 -1.08
C LEU A 108 1.69 26.26 -1.60
N ASN A 109 1.65 27.51 -1.15
CA ASN A 109 2.80 28.39 -1.27
C ASN A 109 3.81 28.06 -0.15
N LEU A 110 4.78 27.20 -0.45
CA LEU A 110 5.75 26.68 0.53
C LEU A 110 6.68 27.74 1.15
N SER A 111 6.74 28.95 0.57
CA SER A 111 7.48 30.08 1.15
C SER A 111 6.74 30.76 2.31
N LYS A 112 5.48 30.39 2.56
CA LYS A 112 4.63 30.95 3.61
C LYS A 112 4.42 29.96 4.75
N ASP A 113 3.92 30.48 5.87
CA ASP A 113 3.54 29.64 7.02
C ASP A 113 2.25 28.85 6.70
N ASN A 114 2.44 27.64 6.19
CA ASN A 114 1.36 26.70 5.94
C ASN A 114 1.10 25.90 7.22
N LYS A 115 -0.04 26.15 7.86
CA LYS A 115 -0.48 25.39 9.04
C LYS A 115 -1.16 24.10 8.60
N LEU A 116 -0.37 23.04 8.47
CA LEU A 116 -0.85 21.71 8.07
C LEU A 116 -1.29 20.93 9.29
N THR A 117 -2.42 20.24 9.27
CA THR A 117 -2.85 19.34 10.35
C THR A 117 -2.87 17.91 9.84
N LEU A 118 -2.24 17.00 10.56
CA LEU A 118 -2.26 15.57 10.29
C LEU A 118 -3.55 14.96 10.81
N GLU A 119 -4.31 14.38 9.91
CA GLU A 119 -5.57 13.70 10.20
C GLU A 119 -5.47 12.23 9.80
N MET A 120 -6.28 11.39 10.43
CA MET A 120 -6.37 9.97 10.13
C MET A 120 -7.73 9.65 9.49
N GLN A 121 -7.72 8.95 8.36
CA GLN A 121 -8.94 8.49 7.69
C GLN A 121 -9.35 7.07 8.12
N GLU A 122 -10.57 6.69 7.76
CA GLU A 122 -11.06 5.33 7.97
C GLU A 122 -10.21 4.28 7.26
N GLY A 123 -9.96 3.18 7.97
CA GLY A 123 -9.23 2.03 7.46
C GLY A 123 -9.97 0.72 7.72
N GLY A 124 -9.20 -0.36 7.70
CA GLY A 124 -9.68 -1.67 8.11
C GLY A 124 -8.53 -2.60 8.47
N MET A 125 -8.86 -3.66 9.20
CA MET A 125 -7.91 -4.68 9.59
C MET A 125 -7.68 -5.68 8.46
N LEU A 126 -6.45 -5.79 7.98
CA LEU A 126 -5.99 -6.79 7.04
C LEU A 126 -5.19 -7.87 7.78
N ARG A 127 -5.56 -9.14 7.61
CA ARG A 127 -4.81 -10.28 8.14
C ARG A 127 -4.01 -10.95 7.02
N ILE A 128 -2.71 -11.08 7.21
CA ILE A 128 -1.78 -11.70 6.26
C ILE A 128 -1.05 -12.85 6.95
N TYR A 129 -1.09 -14.04 6.36
CA TYR A 129 -0.25 -15.17 6.76
C TYR A 129 1.14 -15.02 6.13
N ASP A 130 2.19 -15.01 6.95
CA ASP A 130 3.55 -14.66 6.55
C ASP A 130 4.49 -15.88 6.39
N ASN A 131 4.05 -16.89 5.65
CA ASN A 131 4.73 -18.18 5.51
C ASN A 131 6.22 -18.08 5.08
N CYS A 132 6.63 -16.97 4.46
CA CYS A 132 8.00 -16.73 4.03
C CYS A 132 8.96 -16.27 5.15
N PHE A 133 8.46 -15.77 6.29
CA PHE A 133 9.31 -15.21 7.35
C PHE A 133 9.27 -15.98 8.66
N SER A 134 8.16 -16.66 8.94
CA SER A 134 7.96 -17.37 10.20
C SER A 134 7.81 -18.87 9.98
N ARG A 135 8.49 -19.68 10.81
CA ARG A 135 8.28 -21.13 10.94
C ARG A 135 8.05 -21.47 12.42
N PRO A 136 6.81 -21.79 12.84
CA PRO A 136 5.58 -21.95 12.03
C PRO A 136 5.06 -20.62 11.44
N PRO A 137 4.18 -20.67 10.42
CA PRO A 137 3.56 -19.46 9.85
C PRO A 137 2.89 -18.60 10.92
N SER A 138 3.09 -17.28 10.84
CA SER A 138 2.43 -16.33 11.75
C SER A 138 1.38 -15.51 11.01
N ILE A 139 0.43 -14.94 11.76
CA ILE A 139 -0.58 -14.04 11.23
C ILE A 139 -0.21 -12.63 11.62
N ARG A 140 0.01 -11.77 10.61
CA ARG A 140 0.22 -10.34 10.79
C ARG A 140 -1.09 -9.61 10.60
N GLN A 141 -1.42 -8.76 11.56
CA GLN A 141 -2.60 -7.92 11.54
C GLN A 141 -2.17 -6.48 11.30
N LEU A 142 -2.54 -5.93 10.15
CA LEU A 142 -2.23 -4.57 9.74
C LEU A 142 -3.52 -3.76 9.67
N TYR A 143 -3.56 -2.61 10.34
CA TYR A 143 -4.61 -1.64 10.09
C TYR A 143 -4.15 -0.76 8.91
N ILE A 144 -4.89 -0.80 7.79
CA ILE A 144 -4.51 -0.14 6.53
C ILE A 144 -5.68 0.66 5.94
N SER A 145 -5.36 1.61 5.06
CA SER A 145 -6.33 2.36 4.27
C SER A 145 -6.97 1.49 3.19
N LYS A 146 -8.20 1.86 2.80
CA LYS A 146 -8.91 1.31 1.63
C LYS A 146 -8.15 1.56 0.32
N THR A 147 -7.25 2.54 0.28
CA THR A 147 -6.44 2.92 -0.89
C THR A 147 -5.01 2.38 -0.85
N THR A 148 -4.65 1.58 0.15
CA THR A 148 -3.32 0.94 0.21
C THR A 148 -3.28 -0.23 -0.73
N CYS A 149 -2.32 -0.25 -1.66
CA CYS A 149 -2.20 -1.33 -2.63
C CYS A 149 -1.38 -2.53 -2.10
N CYS A 150 -1.42 -3.65 -2.80
CA CYS A 150 -0.70 -4.87 -2.40
C CYS A 150 0.81 -4.62 -2.23
N MET A 151 1.43 -3.87 -3.15
CA MET A 151 2.85 -3.51 -3.07
C MET A 151 3.19 -2.75 -1.78
N GLU A 152 2.30 -1.84 -1.36
CA GLU A 152 2.48 -1.06 -0.13
C GLU A 152 2.25 -1.89 1.12
N ALA A 153 1.23 -2.75 1.12
CA ALA A 153 0.98 -3.70 2.21
C ALA A 153 2.17 -4.65 2.40
N ILE A 154 2.77 -5.14 1.32
CA ILE A 154 3.99 -5.96 1.36
C ILE A 154 5.15 -5.16 1.97
N LYS A 155 5.37 -3.90 1.56
CA LYS A 155 6.40 -3.03 2.16
C LYS A 155 6.21 -2.85 3.67
N LEU A 156 4.96 -2.72 4.14
CA LEU A 156 4.66 -2.66 5.58
C LEU A 156 5.06 -3.96 6.28
N VAL A 157 4.71 -5.13 5.72
CA VAL A 157 5.13 -6.42 6.28
C VAL A 157 6.65 -6.53 6.33
N LEU A 158 7.35 -6.17 5.24
CA LEU A 158 8.82 -6.21 5.18
C LEU A 158 9.47 -5.31 6.23
N THR A 159 8.91 -4.13 6.46
CA THR A 159 9.36 -3.22 7.51
C THR A 159 9.19 -3.85 8.89
N ILE A 160 8.04 -4.46 9.17
CA ILE A 160 7.76 -5.13 10.45
C ILE A 160 8.71 -6.31 10.71
N VAL A 161 9.08 -7.07 9.67
CA VAL A 161 10.03 -8.19 9.83
C VAL A 161 11.50 -7.75 9.76
N GLY A 162 11.77 -6.46 9.55
CA GLY A 162 13.14 -5.95 9.38
C GLY A 162 13.85 -6.47 8.13
N SER A 163 13.11 -6.87 7.09
CA SER A 163 13.69 -7.36 5.84
C SER A 163 14.09 -6.21 4.92
N THR A 164 15.26 -6.33 4.32
CA THR A 164 15.79 -5.39 3.30
C THR A 164 15.48 -5.82 1.87
N GLU A 165 14.78 -6.94 1.69
CA GLU A 165 14.42 -7.44 0.36
C GLU A 165 13.46 -6.50 -0.37
N SER A 166 13.49 -6.55 -1.71
CA SER A 166 12.52 -5.80 -2.52
C SER A 166 11.12 -6.40 -2.37
N ALA A 167 10.12 -5.54 -2.13
CA ALA A 167 8.71 -5.92 -2.16
C ALA A 167 8.27 -6.53 -3.50
N GLU A 168 8.99 -6.23 -4.59
CA GLU A 168 8.77 -6.80 -5.92
C GLU A 168 9.08 -8.30 -5.99
N ASN A 169 9.80 -8.86 -5.02
CA ASN A 169 10.06 -10.30 -4.94
C ASN A 169 8.88 -11.09 -4.37
N TYR A 170 7.85 -10.39 -3.87
CA TYR A 170 6.72 -10.98 -3.15
C TYR A 170 5.39 -10.65 -3.81
N CYS A 171 4.40 -11.49 -3.53
CA CYS A 171 3.01 -11.26 -3.90
C CYS A 171 2.07 -11.71 -2.78
N LEU A 172 0.87 -11.15 -2.80
CA LEU A 172 -0.22 -11.60 -1.96
C LEU A 172 -1.07 -12.59 -2.75
N VAL A 173 -1.33 -13.74 -2.14
CA VAL A 173 -2.17 -14.80 -2.70
C VAL A 173 -3.40 -14.91 -1.83
N GLU A 174 -4.56 -14.74 -2.43
CA GLU A 174 -5.83 -15.07 -1.79
C GLU A 174 -6.08 -16.56 -2.03
N GLU A 175 -6.19 -17.36 -0.96
CA GLU A 175 -6.53 -18.78 -1.04
C GLU A 175 -7.92 -19.02 -0.46
N GLU A 176 -8.76 -19.70 -1.24
CA GLU A 176 -10.07 -20.18 -0.80
C GLU A 176 -10.00 -21.65 -0.35
N PRO A 177 -10.95 -22.12 0.50
CA PRO A 177 -11.00 -23.52 0.95
C PRO A 177 -11.05 -24.54 -0.19
N ASN A 178 -11.62 -24.16 -1.34
CA ASN A 178 -11.78 -25.02 -2.52
C ASN A 178 -10.56 -25.00 -3.46
N ASP A 179 -9.39 -24.61 -2.95
CA ASP A 179 -8.13 -24.64 -3.68
C ASP A 179 -8.11 -23.77 -4.97
N ARG A 180 -8.97 -22.75 -5.01
CA ARG A 180 -9.01 -21.72 -6.07
C ARG A 180 -8.30 -20.46 -5.60
N GLY A 181 -6.98 -20.56 -5.42
CA GLY A 181 -6.17 -19.40 -5.06
C GLY A 181 -5.92 -18.47 -6.25
N ARG A 182 -5.89 -17.15 -6.02
CA ARG A 182 -5.49 -16.16 -7.03
C ARG A 182 -4.34 -15.29 -6.52
N ILE A 183 -3.41 -14.97 -7.42
CA ILE A 183 -2.35 -13.99 -7.15
C ILE A 183 -2.95 -12.61 -7.35
N LEU A 184 -2.84 -11.74 -6.35
CA LEU A 184 -3.28 -10.35 -6.44
C LEU A 184 -2.23 -9.51 -7.18
N ARG A 185 -2.68 -8.55 -7.99
CA ARG A 185 -1.77 -7.64 -8.70
C ARG A 185 -1.14 -6.66 -7.70
N PRO A 186 0.09 -6.18 -7.96
CA PRO A 186 0.76 -5.20 -7.11
C PRO A 186 -0.07 -3.94 -6.82
N THR A 187 -0.92 -3.54 -7.77
CA THR A 187 -1.77 -2.34 -7.70
C THR A 187 -3.16 -2.60 -7.13
N ASP A 188 -3.55 -3.85 -6.86
CA ASP A 188 -4.85 -4.15 -6.27
C ASP A 188 -4.90 -3.70 -4.81
N TYR A 189 -6.08 -3.33 -4.32
CA TYR A 189 -6.30 -2.88 -2.94
C TYR A 189 -6.75 -4.07 -2.07
N PRO A 190 -5.87 -4.73 -1.30
CA PRO A 190 -6.17 -5.98 -0.62
C PRO A 190 -7.36 -5.88 0.35
N LEU A 191 -7.57 -4.74 0.99
CA LEU A 191 -8.72 -4.54 1.89
C LEU A 191 -10.07 -4.57 1.16
N LEU A 192 -10.10 -4.13 -0.10
CA LEU A 192 -11.32 -4.12 -0.91
C LEU A 192 -11.53 -5.46 -1.63
N VAL A 193 -10.44 -6.05 -2.13
CA VAL A 193 -10.49 -7.29 -2.89
C VAL A 193 -10.86 -8.48 -1.99
N THR A 194 -10.27 -8.59 -0.79
CA THR A 194 -10.60 -9.69 0.16
C THR A 194 -12.03 -9.61 0.67
N ARG A 195 -12.60 -8.40 0.84
CA ARG A 195 -13.99 -8.23 1.29
C ARG A 195 -15.03 -8.70 0.25
N SER A 196 -14.62 -8.80 -1.02
CA SER A 196 -15.47 -9.31 -2.10
C SER A 196 -15.36 -10.83 -2.30
N GLY A 197 -14.44 -11.50 -1.60
CA GLY A 197 -14.25 -12.95 -1.64
C GLY A 197 -15.23 -13.71 -0.74
N SER A 198 -15.20 -15.04 -0.83
CA SER A 198 -15.93 -15.92 0.08
C SER A 198 -15.51 -15.68 1.54
N LEU A 199 -16.43 -15.86 2.51
CA LEU A 199 -16.23 -15.57 3.95
C LEU A 199 -15.01 -16.26 4.60
N ASN A 200 -14.39 -17.22 3.90
CA ASN A 200 -13.29 -18.05 4.40
C ASN A 200 -11.99 -17.90 3.59
N SER A 201 -11.86 -16.89 2.73
CA SER A 201 -10.60 -16.66 2.03
C SER A 201 -9.51 -16.15 2.99
N VAL A 202 -8.29 -16.67 2.82
CA VAL A 202 -7.11 -16.24 3.58
C VAL A 202 -6.11 -15.58 2.67
N LEU A 203 -5.47 -14.52 3.16
CA LEU A 203 -4.44 -13.80 2.42
C LEU A 203 -3.06 -14.26 2.88
N ILE A 204 -2.27 -14.78 1.96
CA ILE A 204 -0.96 -15.36 2.24
C ILE A 204 0.11 -14.57 1.48
N LEU A 205 1.16 -14.17 2.18
CA LEU A 205 2.35 -13.60 1.58
C LEU A 205 3.25 -14.73 1.06
N ARG A 206 3.70 -14.63 -0.20
CA ARG A 206 4.60 -15.59 -0.82
C ARG A 206 5.66 -14.89 -1.65
N ARG A 207 6.83 -15.53 -1.82
CA ARG A 207 7.74 -15.17 -2.91
C ARG A 207 7.06 -15.44 -4.25
N ILE A 208 7.27 -14.57 -5.23
CA ILE A 208 6.63 -14.69 -6.56
C ILE A 208 6.99 -16.03 -7.21
N GLU A 209 8.24 -16.45 -7.13
CA GLU A 209 8.69 -17.72 -7.70
C GLU A 209 7.94 -18.94 -7.13
N ASP A 210 7.63 -18.94 -5.83
CA ASP A 210 6.88 -20.01 -5.17
C ASP A 210 5.41 -19.99 -5.57
N ALA A 211 4.83 -18.79 -5.67
CA ALA A 211 3.45 -18.63 -6.11
C ALA A 211 3.24 -19.14 -7.54
N LEU A 212 4.17 -18.82 -8.45
CA LEU A 212 4.11 -19.27 -9.84
C LEU A 212 4.39 -20.76 -10.00
N ARG A 213 5.27 -21.35 -9.18
CA ARG A 213 5.47 -22.82 -9.14
C ARG A 213 4.17 -23.53 -8.73
N ASN A 214 3.51 -23.05 -7.68
CA ASN A 214 2.25 -23.61 -7.19
C ASN A 214 1.09 -23.43 -8.17
N GLU A 215 1.07 -22.33 -8.95
CA GLU A 215 0.07 -22.14 -9.99
C GLU A 215 0.23 -23.16 -11.13
N LYS A 216 1.48 -23.44 -11.54
CA LYS A 216 1.78 -24.43 -12.60
C LYS A 216 1.43 -25.86 -12.19
N THR A 217 1.61 -26.22 -10.91
CA THR A 217 1.23 -27.55 -10.41
C THR A 217 -0.29 -27.69 -10.28
N ARG A 218 -1.00 -26.64 -9.83
CA ARG A 218 -2.48 -26.60 -9.81
C ARG A 218 -3.11 -26.78 -11.19
N LYS A 219 -2.49 -26.26 -12.26
CA LYS A 219 -2.99 -26.39 -13.65
C LYS A 219 -2.77 -27.78 -14.27
N LYS A 220 -2.12 -28.74 -13.58
CA LYS A 220 -1.84 -30.08 -14.12
C LYS A 220 -2.40 -31.28 -13.32
N PRO A 221 -3.68 -31.33 -12.89
CA PRO A 221 -4.17 -32.52 -12.18
C PRO A 221 -4.33 -33.76 -13.08
N TRP A 222 -4.40 -33.60 -14.42
CA TRP A 222 -4.87 -34.66 -15.32
C TRP A 222 -3.79 -35.33 -16.18
N LEU A 223 -2.51 -35.00 -15.99
CA LEU A 223 -1.41 -35.69 -16.68
C LEU A 223 -0.75 -36.71 -15.74
N THR A 224 -1.58 -37.55 -15.13
CA THR A 224 -1.09 -38.80 -14.54
C THR A 224 -1.88 -40.00 -15.06
N ARG A 225 -1.20 -40.68 -15.99
CA ARG A 225 -1.06 -42.14 -16.10
C ARG A 225 -2.07 -42.89 -16.98
N SER A 226 -1.56 -43.34 -18.13
CA SER A 226 -1.86 -44.68 -18.63
C SER A 226 -0.55 -45.47 -18.66
N LYS A 227 -0.23 -46.16 -17.56
CA LYS A 227 0.62 -47.35 -17.64
C LYS A 227 -0.30 -48.44 -18.17
N THR A 228 -0.20 -48.77 -19.44
CA THR A 228 -0.81 -49.97 -20.01
C THR A 228 -0.13 -51.18 -19.39
N PHE A 229 -0.84 -51.84 -18.47
CA PHE A 229 -0.55 -53.23 -18.11
C PHE A 229 -1.00 -54.09 -19.29
N ALA A 230 -0.06 -54.64 -20.06
CA ALA A 230 -0.34 -55.73 -20.97
C ALA A 230 -0.30 -57.03 -20.15
N CYS A 231 -1.47 -57.49 -19.72
CA CYS A 231 -1.68 -58.88 -19.30
C CYS A 231 -2.33 -59.61 -20.48
N GLY A 232 -1.69 -60.68 -20.93
CA GLY A 232 -2.05 -61.38 -22.15
C GLY A 232 -3.29 -62.27 -22.02
N SER A 233 -3.79 -62.69 -23.18
CA SER A 233 -4.57 -63.90 -23.31
C SER A 233 -4.29 -64.55 -24.67
N THR A 234 -3.79 -65.77 -24.55
CA THR A 234 -3.51 -66.83 -25.51
C THR A 234 -4.65 -67.09 -26.50
N THR A 235 -4.32 -67.36 -27.76
CA THR A 235 -4.98 -68.43 -28.55
C THR A 235 -4.01 -69.00 -29.59
N ASP A 236 -3.92 -70.32 -29.57
CA ASP A 236 -3.12 -71.24 -30.38
C ASP A 236 -3.26 -71.08 -31.90
N LYS A 237 -2.19 -71.43 -32.63
CA LYS A 237 -2.24 -72.28 -33.85
C LYS A 237 -0.88 -72.99 -34.10
N VAL A 238 -0.85 -74.26 -33.68
CA VAL A 238 -0.35 -75.49 -34.35
C VAL A 238 0.80 -75.39 -35.38
N SER A 239 1.89 -76.09 -35.04
CA SER A 239 2.89 -76.88 -35.80
C SER A 239 3.03 -76.77 -37.32
N THR A 240 4.28 -76.73 -37.81
CA THR A 240 4.91 -77.86 -38.53
C THR A 240 6.44 -77.68 -38.61
N ILE A 241 7.13 -78.81 -38.47
CA ILE A 241 8.55 -79.10 -38.50
C ILE A 241 9.06 -79.09 -39.95
N TRP A 242 10.22 -78.47 -40.20
CA TRP A 242 11.45 -78.99 -40.85
C TRP A 242 12.43 -77.83 -41.03
#